data_AF-A0A529XPL7-F1
#
_entry.id   AF-A0A529XPL7-F1
#
_cell.length_a   1.000
_cell.length_b   1.000
_cell.length_c   1.000
_cell.angle_alpha   90.00
_cell.angle_beta   90.00
_cell.angle_gamma   90.00
#
_symmetry.space_group_name_H-M   'P 1'
#
loop_
_entity.id
_entity.type
_entity.pdbx_description
1 polymer ?
#
loop_
_entity_poly.entity_id
_entity_poly.type
_entity_poly.pdbx_seq_one_letter_code
_entity_poly.pdbx_strand_id
1 'polypeptide(L)'
;FKARLNLDEQRGKSNFIDDVVAFLNAGPGYLIVGVHEKKGAFERFEAMDGDRDAMQRRITSILQDNIDPKPLGVRAEFLELDTGGFILCLDLPDHRLRPYQNK
;
A
#
# COMPACT_ATOMS: atom_id res chain seq x y z
N PHE A 1 6.57 -6.35 -3.78
CA PHE A 1 5.14 -6.71 -3.92
C PHE A 1 4.62 -7.28 -2.60
N LYS A 2 3.32 -7.49 -2.41
CA LYS A 2 2.77 -8.16 -1.21
C LYS A 2 1.58 -9.07 -1.53
N ALA A 3 1.50 -10.21 -0.85
CA ALA A 3 0.36 -11.12 -0.97
C ALA A 3 -0.89 -10.56 -0.29
N ARG A 4 -0.77 -10.13 0.98
CA ARG A 4 -1.89 -9.61 1.77
C ARG A 4 -1.49 -8.40 2.59
N LEU A 5 -2.50 -7.64 3.01
CA LEU A 5 -2.37 -6.51 3.90
C LEU A 5 -3.15 -6.79 5.19
N ASN A 6 -2.45 -7.02 6.30
CA ASN A 6 -3.08 -7.14 7.62
C ASN A 6 -2.94 -5.81 8.36
N LEU A 7 -4.02 -5.03 8.38
CA LEU A 7 -4.08 -3.73 9.05
C LEU A 7 -4.66 -3.81 10.47
N ASP A 8 -5.18 -4.98 10.87
CA ASP A 8 -5.79 -5.22 12.18
C ASP A 8 -4.73 -5.47 13.26
N GLU A 9 -3.61 -6.08 12.87
CA GLU A 9 -2.47 -6.27 13.75
C GLU A 9 -1.54 -5.05 13.74
N GLN A 10 -1.12 -4.60 14.93
CA GLN A 10 -0.20 -3.48 15.08
C GLN A 10 1.09 -3.66 14.28
N ARG A 11 1.65 -4.88 14.28
CA ARG A 11 2.86 -5.20 13.51
C ARG A 11 2.62 -5.11 12.00
N GLY A 12 1.49 -5.62 11.53
CA GLY A 12 1.13 -5.54 10.11
C GLY A 12 0.94 -4.10 9.64
N LYS A 13 0.28 -3.28 10.46
CA LYS A 13 0.14 -1.84 10.25
C LYS A 13 1.50 -1.13 10.22
N SER A 14 2.39 -1.38 11.19
CA SER A 14 3.72 -0.75 11.24
C SER A 14 4.54 -1.10 9.99
N ASN A 15 4.62 -2.39 9.64
CA ASN A 15 5.36 -2.84 8.46
C ASN A 15 4.84 -2.18 7.17
N PHE A 16 3.51 -2.05 7.03
CA PHE A 16 2.93 -1.36 5.89
C PHE A 16 3.33 0.12 5.81
N ILE A 17 3.33 0.82 6.94
CA ILE A 17 3.76 2.23 6.99
C ILE A 17 5.24 2.35 6.65
N ASP A 18 6.09 1.50 7.22
CA ASP A 18 7.53 1.50 6.97
C ASP A 18 7.85 1.29 5.48
N ASP A 19 7.15 0.36 4.82
CA ASP A 19 7.31 0.14 3.38
C ASP A 19 6.91 1.37 2.57
N VAL A 20 5.77 1.99 2.90
CA VAL A 20 5.31 3.22 2.21
C VAL A 20 6.29 4.36 2.40
N VAL A 21 6.80 4.56 3.62
CA VAL A 21 7.83 5.57 3.93
C VAL A 21 9.12 5.30 3.13
N ALA A 22 9.53 4.05 3.01
CA ALA A 22 10.71 3.68 2.22
C ALA A 22 10.54 4.06 0.73
N PHE A 23 9.36 3.79 0.14
CA PHE A 23 9.05 4.22 -1.23
C PHE A 23 9.06 5.74 -1.35
N LEU A 24 8.32 6.46 -0.50
CA LEU A 24 8.23 7.93 -0.55
C LEU A 24 9.60 8.61 -0.44
N ASN A 25 10.55 8.02 0.29
CA ASN A 25 11.92 8.52 0.41
C ASN A 25 12.85 8.09 -0.74
N ALA A 26 12.57 6.97 -1.41
CA ALA A 26 13.39 6.46 -2.51
C ALA A 26 13.04 7.07 -3.87
N GLY A 27 11.79 7.48 -4.07
CA GLY A 27 11.27 8.05 -5.31
C GLY A 27 9.91 7.48 -5.70
N PRO A 28 9.39 7.84 -6.88
CA PRO A 28 8.08 7.39 -7.32
C PRO A 28 8.04 5.87 -7.50
N GLY A 29 6.91 5.24 -7.18
CA GLY A 29 6.75 3.81 -7.37
C GLY A 29 5.35 3.29 -7.06
N TYR A 30 5.18 1.98 -7.20
CA TYR A 30 3.93 1.29 -6.93
C TYR A 30 4.14 0.19 -5.90
N LEU A 31 3.32 0.21 -4.85
CA LEU A 31 3.17 -0.93 -3.95
C LEU A 31 1.91 -1.71 -4.34
N ILE A 32 2.13 -2.88 -4.94
CA ILE A 32 1.04 -3.77 -5.38
C ILE A 32 0.81 -4.85 -4.31
N VAL A 33 -0.43 -4.95 -3.86
CA VAL A 33 -0.93 -5.91 -2.87
C VAL A 33 -1.98 -6.82 -3.51
N GLY A 34 -1.99 -8.10 -3.14
CA GLY A 34 -2.84 -9.12 -3.75
C GLY A 34 -2.10 -9.91 -4.82
N VAL A 35 -0.78 -10.05 -4.65
CA VAL A 35 0.08 -10.80 -5.58
C VAL A 35 1.09 -11.65 -4.82
N HIS A 36 1.33 -12.84 -5.33
CA HIS A 36 2.39 -13.70 -4.84
C HIS A 36 3.72 -13.30 -5.50
N GLU A 37 4.74 -13.06 -4.67
CA GLU A 37 6.09 -12.72 -5.11
C GLU A 37 7.02 -13.91 -4.94
N LYS A 38 7.89 -14.14 -5.94
CA LYS A 38 8.94 -15.15 -5.88
C LYS A 38 10.25 -14.57 -6.39
N LYS A 39 11.26 -14.55 -5.52
CA LYS A 39 12.60 -14.02 -5.83
C LYS A 39 12.56 -12.56 -6.35
N GLY A 40 11.75 -11.69 -5.76
CA GLY A 40 11.66 -10.29 -6.18
C GLY A 40 10.73 -10.03 -7.38
N ALA A 41 10.21 -11.09 -8.02
CA ALA A 41 9.37 -10.97 -9.20
C ALA A 41 7.92 -11.37 -8.91
N PHE A 42 7.00 -10.75 -9.62
CA PHE A 42 5.60 -11.18 -9.69
C PHE A 42 5.53 -12.64 -10.17
N GLU A 43 4.77 -13.49 -9.47
CA GLU A 43 4.51 -14.87 -9.89
C GLU A 43 3.05 -15.07 -10.31
N ARG A 44 2.08 -14.62 -9.49
CA ARG A 44 0.64 -14.75 -9.78
C ARG A 44 -0.17 -13.78 -8.92
N PHE A 45 -1.42 -13.53 -9.32
CA PHE A 45 -2.38 -12.84 -8.48
C PHE A 45 -2.82 -13.72 -7.30
N GLU A 46 -3.02 -13.09 -6.16
CA GLU A 46 -3.66 -13.64 -4.97
C GLU A 46 -4.74 -12.64 -4.54
N ALA A 47 -5.92 -12.77 -5.15
CA ALA A 47 -7.00 -11.80 -5.01
C ALA A 47 -7.36 -11.56 -3.54
N MET A 48 -7.58 -10.30 -3.19
CA MET A 48 -8.19 -9.91 -1.93
C MET A 48 -9.72 -9.85 -2.08
N ASP A 49 -10.42 -10.01 -0.97
CA ASP A 49 -11.87 -9.93 -0.84
C ASP A 49 -12.29 -8.81 0.12
N GLY A 50 -13.60 -8.58 0.23
CA GLY A 50 -14.19 -7.61 1.15
C GLY A 50 -14.63 -6.28 0.52
N ASP A 51 -14.86 -5.28 1.38
CA ASP A 51 -15.34 -3.95 1.00
C ASP A 51 -14.17 -3.02 0.64
N ARG A 52 -14.06 -2.70 -0.65
CA ARG A 52 -13.01 -1.83 -1.21
C ARG A 52 -13.07 -0.41 -0.66
N ASP A 53 -14.27 0.15 -0.51
CA ASP A 53 -14.43 1.53 -0.06
C ASP A 53 -14.07 1.66 1.43
N ALA A 54 -14.41 0.65 2.23
CA ALA A 54 -13.95 0.55 3.60
C ALA A 54 -12.42 0.42 3.68
N MET A 55 -11.82 -0.44 2.83
CA MET A 55 -10.37 -0.63 2.79
C MET A 55 -9.63 0.63 2.33
N GLN A 56 -10.12 1.30 1.29
CA GLN A 56 -9.56 2.56 0.77
C GLN A 56 -9.52 3.62 1.86
N ARG A 57 -10.66 3.87 2.51
CA ARG A 57 -10.77 4.85 3.61
C ARG A 57 -9.80 4.53 4.75
N ARG A 58 -9.69 3.25 5.11
CA ARG A 58 -8.79 2.79 6.16
C ARG A 58 -7.32 3.03 5.79
N ILE A 59 -6.90 2.67 4.58
CA ILE A 59 -5.53 2.90 4.10
C ILE A 59 -5.22 4.40 4.11
N THR A 60 -6.11 5.22 3.54
CA THR A 60 -5.91 6.67 3.50
C THR A 60 -5.76 7.27 4.89
N SER A 61 -6.63 6.90 5.84
CA SER A 61 -6.51 7.37 7.24
C SER A 61 -5.19 6.93 7.86
N ILE A 62 -4.80 5.65 7.74
CA ILE A 62 -3.53 5.16 8.29
C ILE A 62 -2.34 5.97 7.76
N LEU A 63 -2.26 6.21 6.45
CA LEU A 63 -1.14 6.95 5.87
C LEU A 63 -1.12 8.42 6.30
N GLN A 64 -2.28 9.08 6.37
CA GLN A 64 -2.37 10.49 6.77
C GLN A 64 -2.10 10.70 8.28
N ASP A 65 -2.43 9.72 9.11
CA ASP A 65 -2.33 9.83 10.56
C ASP A 65 -0.94 9.41 11.09
N ASN A 66 -0.27 8.46 10.42
CA ASN A 66 0.94 7.80 10.95
C ASN A 66 2.23 8.17 10.19
N ILE A 67 2.18 9.00 9.16
CA ILE A 67 3.38 9.46 8.41
C ILE A 67 3.58 10.96 8.57
N ASP A 68 4.83 11.39 8.79
CA ASP A 68 5.25 12.80 8.78
C ASP A 68 6.40 13.06 7.78
N PRO A 69 6.35 14.11 6.93
CA PRO A 69 5.19 14.97 6.70
C PRO A 69 4.03 14.18 6.09
N LYS A 70 2.80 14.72 6.15
CA LYS A 70 1.64 14.06 5.56
C LYS A 70 1.86 13.78 4.06
N PRO A 71 1.74 12.53 3.59
CA PRO A 71 1.90 12.21 2.18
C PRO A 71 0.87 12.94 1.31
N LEU A 72 1.32 13.49 0.19
CA LEU A 72 0.46 14.16 -0.79
C LEU A 72 0.41 13.33 -2.07
N GLY A 73 -0.77 13.21 -2.68
CA GLY A 73 -0.94 12.55 -3.97
C GLY A 73 -0.86 11.02 -3.95
N VAL A 74 -0.73 10.38 -2.78
CA VAL A 74 -0.82 8.92 -2.68
C VAL A 74 -2.23 8.46 -3.08
N ARG A 75 -2.32 7.55 -4.06
CA ARG A 75 -3.60 7.00 -4.54
C ARG A 75 -3.67 5.51 -4.28
N ALA A 76 -4.76 5.07 -3.67
CA ALA A 76 -5.10 3.66 -3.52
C ALA A 76 -6.13 3.30 -4.60
N GLU A 77 -5.72 2.53 -5.60
CA GLU A 77 -6.58 2.08 -6.69
C GLU A 77 -6.83 0.58 -6.56
N PHE A 78 -8.09 0.17 -6.73
CA PHE A 78 -8.49 -1.23 -6.67
C PHE A 78 -8.79 -1.74 -8.08
N LEU A 79 -8.08 -2.77 -8.50
CA LEU A 79 -8.27 -3.40 -9.81
C LEU A 79 -9.00 -4.73 -9.61
N GLU A 80 -10.17 -4.87 -10.20
CA GLU A 80 -10.93 -6.11 -10.20
C GLU A 80 -10.24 -7.16 -11.07
N LEU A 81 -10.26 -8.41 -10.62
CA LEU A 81 -9.76 -9.54 -11.39
C LEU A 81 -10.93 -10.30 -11.99
N ASP A 82 -10.80 -10.76 -13.23
CA ASP A 82 -11.81 -11.56 -13.92
C ASP A 82 -12.14 -12.87 -13.17
N THR A 83 -11.19 -13.37 -12.39
CA THR A 83 -11.35 -14.56 -11.53
C THR A 83 -12.14 -14.27 -10.24
N GLY A 84 -12.55 -13.03 -10.01
CA GLY A 84 -13.15 -12.54 -8.78
C GLY A 84 -12.13 -11.94 -7.80
N GLY A 85 -12.65 -11.10 -6.90
CA GLY A 85 -11.84 -10.32 -5.96
C GLY A 85 -11.11 -9.14 -6.62
N PHE A 86 -10.15 -8.57 -5.91
CA PHE A 86 -9.40 -7.40 -6.38
C PHE A 86 -7.96 -7.39 -5.89
N ILE A 87 -7.12 -6.60 -6.54
CA ILE A 87 -5.81 -6.21 -6.05
C ILE A 87 -5.82 -4.72 -5.69
N LEU A 88 -4.89 -4.33 -4.83
CA LEU A 88 -4.63 -2.92 -4.52
C LEU A 88 -3.35 -2.49 -5.20
N CYS A 89 -3.44 -1.43 -5.98
CA CYS A 89 -2.31 -0.67 -6.49
C CYS A 89 -2.20 0.62 -5.68
N LEU A 90 -1.16 0.75 -4.87
CA LEU A 90 -0.85 2.00 -4.18
C LEU A 90 0.18 2.78 -5.00
N ASP A 91 -0.27 3.84 -5.66
CA ASP A 91 0.56 4.79 -6.37
C ASP A 91 1.20 5.76 -5.37
N LEU A 92 2.52 5.70 -5.29
CA LEU A 92 3.35 6.50 -4.41
C LEU A 92 4.12 7.49 -5.30
N PRO A 93 3.59 8.70 -5.54
CA PRO A 93 4.21 9.65 -6.46
C PRO A 93 5.51 10.23 -5.90
N ASP A 94 6.33 10.80 -6.77
CA ASP A 94 7.48 11.59 -6.34
C ASP A 94 6.99 12.86 -5.64
N HIS A 95 7.39 13.02 -4.39
CA HIS A 95 7.19 14.25 -3.66
C HIS A 95 8.37 14.53 -2.76
N ARG A 96 9.12 15.58 -3.06
CA ARG A 96 10.29 16.00 -2.28
C ARG A 96 9.91 17.05 -1.25
N LEU A 97 9.14 16.63 -0.25
CA LEU A 97 9.04 17.38 1.01
C LEU A 97 10.31 17.11 1.85
N ARG A 98 10.20 17.27 3.17
CA ARG A 98 11.20 16.74 4.12
C ARG A 98 11.16 15.20 4.12
N PRO A 99 12.23 14.53 4.58
CA PRO A 99 12.24 13.07 4.69
C PRO A 99 11.01 12.55 5.44
N TYR A 100 10.34 11.57 4.85
CA TYR A 100 9.18 10.91 5.45
C TYR A 100 9.61 9.98 6.58
N GLN A 101 8.82 9.94 7.65
CA GLN A 101 9.05 9.13 8.83
C GLN A 101 7.74 8.52 9.32
N ASN A 102 7.82 7.28 9.83
CA ASN A 102 6.76 6.65 10.59
C ASN A 102 6.68 7.29 11.99
N LYS A 103 5.48 7.62 12.47
CA LYS A 103 5.23 8.30 13.75
C LYS A 103 5.14 7.35 14.94
#